data_AF-A0A6V8R4R9-F1
#
_entry.id   AF-A0A6V8R4R9-F1
#
_cell.length_a   1.000
_cell.length_b   1.000
_cell.length_c   1.000
_cell.angle_alpha   90.00
_cell.angle_beta   90.00
_cell.angle_gamma   90.00
#
_symmetry.space_group_name_H-M   'P 1'
#
loop_
_entity.id
_entity.type
_entity.pdbx_description
1 polymer ?
#
loop_
_entity_poly.entity_id
_entity_poly.type
_entity_poly.pdbx_seq_one_letter_code
_entity_poly.pdbx_strand_id
1 'polypeptide(L)'
;MLVGTYMFERGVPDKTEPFCNVALMIGEQMKGHHNREAHEVIREGHSFIGIAHVETNSHDDSKRHKQKWLDMLLERRSESGLPIRDYELGYAYNEIGVAYGNSDMLEEACEAFRESIAIFQGLEDYTDTMLGWPEPNLGFMYWLLKDYDSAEKALIEILDIHAAAWGVDDTKSFK
;
A
#
# COMPACT_ATOMS: atom_id res chain seq x y z
N MET A 1 0.06 -19.09 -2.36
CA MET A 1 -0.75 -18.28 -1.41
C MET A 1 -0.08 -18.42 -0.05
N LEU A 2 0.58 -17.37 0.42
CA LEU A 2 1.24 -17.39 1.73
C LEU A 2 0.16 -17.32 2.82
N VAL A 3 0.43 -17.96 3.96
CA VAL A 3 -0.50 -18.04 5.08
C VAL A 3 -0.87 -16.65 5.63
N GLY A 4 0.01 -15.65 5.47
CA GLY A 4 -0.28 -14.24 5.82
C GLY A 4 -1.44 -13.65 5.00
N THR A 5 -1.42 -13.82 3.67
CA THR A 5 -2.54 -13.43 2.79
C THR A 5 -3.83 -14.15 3.18
N TYR A 6 -3.74 -15.46 3.46
CA TYR A 6 -4.88 -16.27 3.89
C TYR A 6 -5.51 -15.79 5.21
N MET A 7 -4.72 -15.28 6.16
CA MET A 7 -5.24 -14.80 7.45
C MET A 7 -5.81 -13.38 7.36
N PHE A 8 -5.18 -12.50 6.55
CA PHE A 8 -5.70 -11.17 6.24
C PHE A 8 -7.06 -11.26 5.53
N GLU A 9 -7.17 -12.05 4.46
CA GLU A 9 -8.43 -12.27 3.71
C GLU A 9 -9.57 -12.86 4.56
N ARG A 10 -9.26 -13.42 5.74
CA ARG A 10 -10.22 -14.03 6.66
C ARG A 10 -10.56 -13.15 7.87
N GLY A 11 -10.06 -11.92 7.92
CA GLY A 11 -10.38 -10.95 8.97
C GLY A 11 -9.88 -11.38 10.35
N VAL A 12 -8.67 -11.96 10.42
CA VAL A 12 -8.04 -12.33 11.70
C VAL A 12 -6.72 -11.58 11.91
N PRO A 13 -6.73 -10.23 11.89
CA PRO A 13 -5.51 -9.41 11.97
C PRO A 13 -4.68 -9.71 13.22
N ASP A 14 -5.35 -10.02 14.35
CA ASP A 14 -4.71 -10.39 15.62
C ASP A 14 -3.77 -11.61 15.51
N LYS A 15 -3.97 -12.48 14.51
CA LYS A 15 -3.13 -13.65 14.27
C LYS A 15 -2.09 -13.45 13.19
N THR A 16 -2.22 -12.38 12.38
CA THR A 16 -1.27 -12.05 11.32
C THR A 16 0.09 -11.70 11.91
N GLU A 17 0.13 -10.86 12.94
CA GLU A 17 1.39 -10.38 13.52
C GLU A 17 2.25 -11.53 14.10
N PRO A 18 1.74 -12.44 14.97
CA PRO A 18 2.54 -13.55 15.48
C PRO A 18 3.11 -14.45 14.37
N PHE A 19 2.33 -14.71 13.32
CA PHE A 19 2.79 -15.53 12.19
C PHE A 19 3.88 -14.82 11.38
N CYS A 20 3.65 -13.56 11.02
CA CYS A 20 4.62 -12.77 10.28
C CYS A 20 5.90 -12.55 11.08
N ASN A 21 5.84 -12.38 12.41
CA ASN A 21 7.02 -12.29 13.27
C ASN A 21 7.89 -13.55 13.22
N VAL A 22 7.28 -14.74 13.14
CA VAL A 22 8.03 -16.00 12.93
C VAL A 22 8.68 -16.01 11.54
N ALA A 23 7.96 -15.58 10.51
CA ALA A 23 8.50 -15.47 9.15
C ALA A 23 9.68 -14.49 9.08
N LEU A 24 9.58 -13.33 9.72
CA LEU A 24 10.65 -12.35 9.85
C LEU A 24 11.87 -12.97 10.53
N MET A 25 11.69 -13.68 11.65
CA MET A 25 12.78 -14.35 12.36
C MET A 25 13.50 -15.38 11.47
N ILE A 26 12.76 -16.19 10.71
CA ILE A 26 13.34 -17.16 9.77
C ILE A 26 14.10 -16.44 8.66
N GLY A 27 13.50 -15.40 8.06
CA GLY A 27 14.14 -14.60 7.02
C GLY A 27 15.45 -13.97 7.50
N GLU A 28 15.48 -13.44 8.73
CA GLU A 28 16.70 -12.90 9.33
C GLU A 28 17.78 -13.96 9.52
N GLN A 29 17.41 -15.18 9.92
CA GLN A 29 18.35 -16.31 10.05
C GLN A 29 18.86 -16.82 8.70
N MET A 30 18.11 -16.61 7.61
CA MET A 30 18.49 -17.01 6.26
C MET A 30 19.47 -16.04 5.59
N LYS A 31 19.65 -14.83 6.12
CA LYS A 31 20.62 -13.86 5.63
C LYS A 31 22.03 -14.46 5.65
N GLY A 32 22.64 -14.63 4.47
CA GLY A 32 23.96 -15.21 4.27
C GLY A 32 23.99 -16.51 3.48
N HIS A 33 22.91 -17.28 3.46
CA HIS A 33 22.80 -18.52 2.67
C HIS A 33 21.77 -18.43 1.54
N HIS A 34 20.66 -17.72 1.78
CA HIS A 34 19.53 -17.57 0.86
C HIS A 34 19.11 -16.11 0.80
N ASN A 35 20.02 -15.24 0.34
CA ASN A 35 19.88 -13.81 0.53
C ASN A 35 18.64 -13.24 -0.20
N ARG A 36 18.32 -13.73 -1.40
CA ARG A 36 17.17 -13.23 -2.16
C ARG A 36 15.85 -13.62 -1.49
N GLU A 37 15.70 -14.91 -1.17
CA GLU A 37 14.51 -15.45 -0.53
C GLU A 37 14.30 -14.83 0.87
N ALA A 38 15.39 -14.59 1.62
CA ALA A 38 15.34 -13.89 2.89
C ALA A 38 14.78 -12.47 2.74
N HIS A 39 15.24 -11.70 1.74
CA HIS A 39 14.73 -10.35 1.50
C HIS A 39 13.26 -10.36 1.10
N GLU A 40 12.83 -11.33 0.28
CA GLU A 40 11.43 -11.48 -0.12
C GLU A 40 10.52 -11.78 1.09
N VAL A 41 10.90 -12.75 1.93
CA VAL A 41 10.14 -13.11 3.16
C VAL A 41 10.06 -11.94 4.14
N ILE A 42 11.16 -11.20 4.33
CA ILE A 42 11.19 -10.06 5.24
C ILE A 42 10.30 -8.91 4.73
N ARG A 43 10.38 -8.62 3.42
CA ARG A 43 9.57 -7.60 2.75
C ARG A 43 8.09 -7.85 2.94
N GLU A 44 7.65 -9.08 2.66
CA GLU A 44 6.25 -9.50 2.80
C GLU A 44 5.78 -9.51 4.26
N GLY A 45 6.64 -9.96 5.18
CA GLY A 45 6.36 -9.88 6.61
C GLY A 45 6.09 -8.44 7.06
N HIS A 46 6.88 -7.48 6.59
CA HIS A 46 6.67 -6.06 6.88
C HIS A 46 5.39 -5.50 6.24
N SER A 47 5.05 -5.87 5.00
CA SER A 47 3.81 -5.41 4.38
C SER A 47 2.57 -5.90 5.14
N PHE A 48 2.51 -7.20 5.45
CA PHE A 48 1.35 -7.80 6.13
C PHE A 48 1.16 -7.26 7.56
N ILE A 49 2.24 -7.13 8.33
CA ILE A 49 2.16 -6.54 9.68
C ILE A 49 1.74 -5.08 9.61
N GLY A 50 2.32 -4.31 8.68
CA GLY A 50 2.01 -2.90 8.49
C GLY A 50 0.54 -2.66 8.18
N ILE A 51 -0.06 -3.47 7.31
CA ILE A 51 -1.48 -3.40 6.94
C ILE A 51 -2.36 -3.84 8.12
N ALA A 52 -2.06 -4.98 8.76
CA ALA A 52 -2.85 -5.50 9.88
C ALA A 52 -2.93 -4.55 11.08
N HIS A 53 -1.88 -3.77 11.34
CA HIS A 53 -1.90 -2.78 12.43
C HIS A 53 -2.83 -1.59 12.20
N VAL A 54 -3.24 -1.30 10.95
CA VAL A 54 -4.29 -0.29 10.68
C VAL A 54 -5.61 -0.77 11.28
N GLU A 55 -5.94 -2.05 11.13
CA GLU A 55 -7.20 -2.64 11.61
C GLU A 55 -7.26 -2.73 13.13
N THR A 56 -6.11 -2.82 13.80
CA THR A 56 -5.99 -2.87 15.27
C THR A 56 -5.73 -1.50 15.92
N ASN A 57 -5.77 -0.42 15.13
CA ASN A 57 -5.54 0.97 15.58
C ASN A 57 -4.14 1.23 16.18
N SER A 58 -3.16 0.40 15.83
CA SER A 58 -1.75 0.54 16.21
C SER A 58 -0.97 1.34 15.14
N HIS A 59 -1.32 2.62 14.98
CA HIS A 59 -0.83 3.44 13.85
C HIS A 59 0.70 3.62 13.80
N ASP A 60 1.37 3.75 14.95
CA ASP A 60 2.84 3.89 14.98
C ASP A 60 3.55 2.63 14.51
N ASP A 61 3.05 1.45 14.91
CA ASP A 61 3.57 0.16 14.46
C ASP A 61 3.28 -0.04 12.96
N SER A 62 2.07 0.31 12.52
CA SER A 62 1.69 0.29 11.11
C SER A 62 2.66 1.11 10.27
N LYS A 63 2.89 2.37 10.64
CA LYS A 63 3.81 3.28 9.94
C LYS A 63 5.23 2.71 9.90
N ARG A 64 5.74 2.19 11.03
CA ARG A 64 7.09 1.61 11.10
C ARG A 64 7.27 0.42 10.14
N HIS A 65 6.30 -0.49 10.09
CA HIS A 65 6.39 -1.67 9.23
C HIS A 65 6.19 -1.31 7.75
N LYS A 66 5.26 -0.41 7.44
CA LYS A 66 5.07 0.12 6.08
C LYS A 66 6.28 0.88 5.56
N GLN A 67 6.97 1.64 6.43
CA GLN A 67 8.21 2.34 6.04
C GLN A 67 9.31 1.34 5.68
N LYS A 68 9.53 0.31 6.51
CA LYS A 68 10.51 -0.75 6.19
C LYS A 68 10.19 -1.46 4.88
N TRP A 69 8.92 -1.75 4.63
CA TRP A 69 8.47 -2.34 3.37
C TRP A 69 8.80 -1.43 2.18
N LEU A 70 8.47 -0.14 2.27
CA LEU A 70 8.79 0.85 1.23
C LEU A 70 10.30 0.97 1.00
N ASP A 71 11.10 1.06 2.07
CA ASP A 71 12.56 1.16 1.97
C ASP A 71 13.15 -0.03 1.20
N MET A 72 12.73 -1.25 1.54
CA MET A 72 13.16 -2.47 0.84
C MET A 72 12.74 -2.48 -0.63
N LEU A 73 11.56 -1.95 -0.96
CA LEU A 73 11.11 -1.84 -2.35
C LEU A 73 11.94 -0.84 -3.15
N LEU A 74 12.30 0.29 -2.52
CA LEU A 74 13.13 1.35 -3.11
C LEU A 74 14.59 0.92 -3.31
N GLU A 75 15.06 -0.12 -2.62
CA GLU A 75 16.37 -0.73 -2.84
C GLU A 75 16.41 -1.67 -4.05
N ARG A 76 15.27 -2.17 -4.53
CA ARG A 76 15.23 -3.12 -5.64
C ARG A 76 15.74 -2.50 -6.94
N ARG A 77 16.50 -3.28 -7.71
CA ARG A 77 17.02 -2.91 -9.02
C ARG A 77 16.78 -4.02 -10.02
N SER A 78 16.50 -3.65 -11.27
CA SER A 78 16.47 -4.59 -12.39
C SER A 78 17.87 -5.17 -12.67
N GLU A 79 17.96 -6.15 -13.58
CA GLU A 79 19.25 -6.67 -14.06
C GLU A 79 20.14 -5.57 -14.69
N SER A 80 19.52 -4.54 -15.27
CA SER A 80 20.20 -3.37 -15.82
C SER A 80 20.55 -2.30 -14.76
N GLY A 81 20.26 -2.54 -13.49
CA GLY A 81 20.55 -1.61 -12.40
C GLY A 81 19.57 -0.43 -12.28
N LEU A 82 18.43 -0.47 -12.97
CA LEU A 82 17.40 0.57 -12.90
C LEU A 82 16.46 0.34 -11.71
N PRO A 83 15.93 1.40 -11.07
CA PRO A 83 14.88 1.25 -10.05
C PRO A 83 13.67 0.49 -10.60
N ILE A 84 13.14 -0.43 -9.79
CA ILE A 84 11.91 -1.16 -10.15
C ILE A 84 10.71 -0.35 -9.69
N ARG A 85 9.88 0.12 -10.64
CA ARG A 85 8.61 0.80 -10.41
C ARG A 85 7.47 -0.11 -10.85
N ASP A 86 7.11 -1.05 -9.99
CA ASP A 86 6.05 -2.03 -10.23
C ASP A 86 4.81 -1.71 -9.39
N TYR A 87 3.78 -2.52 -9.58
CA TYR A 87 2.53 -2.43 -8.83
C TYR A 87 2.75 -2.44 -7.31
N GLU A 88 3.67 -3.27 -6.82
CA GLU A 88 3.94 -3.38 -5.39
C GLU A 88 4.50 -2.08 -4.81
N LEU A 89 5.41 -1.40 -5.54
CA LEU A 89 5.90 -0.08 -5.13
C LEU A 89 4.77 0.96 -5.11
N GLY A 90 3.91 0.97 -6.12
CA GLY A 90 2.74 1.86 -6.15
C GLY A 90 1.82 1.62 -4.95
N TYR A 91 1.57 0.35 -4.62
CA TYR A 91 0.74 -0.03 -3.49
C TYR A 91 1.38 0.33 -2.13
N ALA A 92 2.70 0.16 -1.98
CA ALA A 92 3.40 0.57 -0.77
C ALA A 92 3.37 2.08 -0.52
N TYR A 93 3.45 2.89 -1.59
CA TYR A 93 3.26 4.34 -1.47
C TYR A 93 1.84 4.74 -1.05
N ASN A 94 0.81 4.06 -1.55
CA ASN A 94 -0.56 4.25 -1.05
C ASN A 94 -0.63 3.92 0.45
N GLU A 95 -0.08 2.77 0.87
CA GLU A 95 -0.17 2.31 2.25
C GLU A 95 0.60 3.21 3.24
N ILE A 96 1.79 3.70 2.88
CA ILE A 96 2.51 4.67 3.73
C ILE A 96 1.78 6.02 3.76
N GLY A 97 1.14 6.44 2.65
CA GLY A 97 0.31 7.64 2.61
C GLY A 97 -0.84 7.58 3.62
N VAL A 98 -1.52 6.43 3.72
CA VAL A 98 -2.53 6.20 4.76
C VAL A 98 -1.93 6.33 6.17
N ALA A 99 -0.72 5.81 6.40
CA ALA A 99 -0.06 5.89 7.70
C ALA A 99 0.34 7.33 8.07
N TYR A 100 0.74 8.15 7.09
CA TYR A 100 0.98 9.58 7.27
C TYR A 100 -0.30 10.34 7.58
N GLY A 101 -1.39 10.09 6.84
CA GLY A 101 -2.70 10.69 7.11
C GLY A 101 -3.21 10.38 8.53
N ASN A 102 -3.07 9.12 8.98
CA ASN A 102 -3.41 8.72 10.35
C ASN A 102 -2.51 9.39 11.42
N SER A 103 -1.33 9.89 11.04
CA SER A 103 -0.40 10.63 11.90
C SER A 103 -0.57 12.16 11.78
N ASP A 104 -1.62 12.64 11.10
CA ASP A 104 -1.84 14.07 10.79
C ASP A 104 -0.69 14.73 9.99
N MET A 105 0.07 13.91 9.25
CA MET A 105 1.14 14.34 8.33
C MET A 105 0.54 14.47 6.92
N LEU A 106 -0.34 15.45 6.74
CA LEU A 106 -1.21 15.54 5.57
C LEU A 106 -0.45 15.80 4.27
N GLU A 107 0.58 16.65 4.30
CA GLU A 107 1.42 16.95 3.15
C GLU A 107 2.24 15.73 2.71
N GLU A 108 2.83 14.98 3.64
CA GLU A 108 3.55 13.75 3.34
C GLU A 108 2.61 12.66 2.82
N ALA A 109 1.38 12.60 3.32
CA ALA A 109 0.34 11.72 2.79
C ALA A 109 0.02 12.06 1.33
N CYS A 110 -0.20 13.34 1.03
CA CYS A 110 -0.40 13.83 -0.35
C CYS A 110 0.76 13.45 -1.27
N GLU A 111 2.01 13.62 -0.83
CA GLU A 111 3.19 13.24 -1.62
C GLU A 111 3.21 11.75 -1.94
N ALA A 112 2.94 10.91 -0.93
CA ALA A 112 2.91 9.48 -1.08
C ALA A 112 1.79 9.01 -2.02
N PHE A 113 0.58 9.58 -1.91
CA PHE A 113 -0.51 9.24 -2.83
C PHE A 113 -0.23 9.69 -4.27
N ARG A 114 0.38 10.87 -4.47
CA ARG A 114 0.80 11.33 -5.81
C ARG A 114 1.86 10.42 -6.43
N GLU A 115 2.81 9.94 -5.64
CA GLU A 115 3.82 9.00 -6.12
C GLU A 115 3.21 7.63 -6.45
N SER A 116 2.24 7.16 -5.65
CA SER A 116 1.46 5.95 -5.92
C SER A 116 0.73 6.04 -7.26
N ILE A 117 0.01 7.14 -7.50
CA ILE A 117 -0.70 7.43 -8.76
C ILE A 117 0.28 7.43 -9.94
N ALA A 118 1.41 8.13 -9.81
CA ALA A 118 2.42 8.22 -10.87
C ALA A 118 3.06 6.86 -11.20
N ILE A 119 3.20 5.96 -10.22
CA ILE A 119 3.66 4.60 -10.47
C ILE A 119 2.60 3.80 -11.21
N PHE A 120 1.34 3.80 -10.74
CA PHE A 120 0.28 3.03 -11.40
C PHE A 120 0.05 3.46 -12.84
N GLN A 121 0.02 4.78 -13.12
CA GLN A 121 -0.09 5.31 -14.47
C GLN A 121 1.10 4.95 -15.38
N GLY A 122 2.24 4.59 -14.79
CA GLY A 122 3.44 4.17 -15.51
C GLY A 122 3.51 2.66 -15.81
N LEU A 123 2.55 1.86 -15.33
CA LEU A 123 2.52 0.41 -15.58
C LEU A 123 2.06 0.08 -17.00
N GLU A 124 2.60 -1.00 -17.57
CA GLU A 124 2.26 -1.46 -18.93
C GLU A 124 0.78 -1.88 -19.05
N ASP A 125 0.24 -2.47 -17.99
CA ASP A 125 -1.13 -2.96 -17.89
C ASP A 125 -2.05 -1.98 -17.13
N TYR A 126 -1.69 -0.70 -17.09
CA TYR A 126 -2.47 0.34 -16.43
C TYR A 126 -3.93 0.37 -16.91
N THR A 127 -4.83 0.43 -15.93
CA THR A 127 -6.23 0.80 -16.13
C THR A 127 -6.60 1.87 -15.12
N ASP A 128 -7.49 2.80 -15.50
CA ASP A 128 -7.91 3.90 -14.61
C ASP A 128 -8.43 3.40 -13.25
N THR A 129 -9.03 2.21 -13.21
CA THR A 129 -9.49 1.56 -11.97
C THR A 129 -8.37 1.26 -10.96
N MET A 130 -7.11 1.23 -11.38
CA MET A 130 -5.97 1.11 -10.45
C MET A 130 -5.83 2.33 -9.52
N LEU A 131 -6.41 3.47 -9.90
CA LEU A 131 -6.43 4.69 -9.09
C LEU A 131 -7.47 4.64 -7.96
N GLY A 132 -8.29 3.60 -7.90
CA GLY A 132 -9.36 3.38 -6.92
C GLY A 132 -8.93 3.38 -5.45
N TRP A 133 -7.63 3.27 -5.16
CA TRP A 133 -7.10 3.39 -3.81
C TRP A 133 -6.43 4.74 -3.53
N PRO A 134 -5.38 5.17 -4.29
CA PRO A 134 -4.66 6.38 -3.91
C PRO A 134 -5.42 7.68 -4.20
N GLU A 135 -6.28 7.73 -5.22
CA GLU A 135 -6.95 8.98 -5.64
C GLU A 135 -8.06 9.45 -4.66
N PRO A 136 -8.95 8.57 -4.15
CA PRO A 136 -9.87 8.98 -3.09
C PRO A 136 -9.14 9.45 -1.84
N ASN A 137 -8.06 8.75 -1.46
CA ASN A 137 -7.26 9.11 -0.30
C ASN A 137 -6.61 10.50 -0.46
N LEU A 138 -6.08 10.80 -1.64
CA LEU A 138 -5.57 12.13 -1.97
C LEU A 138 -6.68 13.20 -1.89
N GLY A 139 -7.87 12.91 -2.42
CA GLY A 139 -9.04 13.78 -2.29
C GLY A 139 -9.43 14.05 -0.82
N PHE A 140 -9.38 13.03 0.03
CA PHE A 140 -9.60 13.19 1.47
C PHE A 140 -8.52 14.05 2.14
N MET A 141 -7.24 13.91 1.76
CA MET A 141 -6.18 14.76 2.29
C MET A 141 -6.37 16.22 1.88
N TYR A 142 -6.72 16.50 0.62
CA TYR A 142 -7.08 17.85 0.18
C TYR A 142 -8.24 18.43 0.96
N TRP A 143 -9.27 17.62 1.26
CA TRP A 143 -10.39 18.06 2.07
C TRP A 143 -9.96 18.45 3.50
N LEU A 144 -9.10 17.66 4.14
CA LEU A 144 -8.53 17.96 5.47
C LEU A 144 -7.68 19.24 5.45
N LEU A 145 -6.93 19.46 4.36
CA LEU A 145 -6.16 20.67 4.08
C LEU A 145 -7.03 21.88 3.68
N LYS A 146 -8.36 21.70 3.55
CA LYS A 146 -9.33 22.72 3.12
C LYS A 146 -9.16 23.19 1.67
N ASP A 147 -8.47 22.42 0.84
CA ASP A 147 -8.44 22.58 -0.60
C ASP A 147 -9.63 21.84 -1.23
N TYR A 148 -10.81 22.44 -1.08
CA TYR A 148 -12.06 21.80 -1.48
C TYR A 148 -12.20 21.62 -3.00
N ASP A 149 -11.59 22.50 -3.79
CA ASP A 149 -11.61 22.40 -5.25
C ASP A 149 -10.82 21.18 -5.72
N SER A 150 -9.61 20.98 -5.18
CA SER A 150 -8.80 19.78 -5.49
C SER A 150 -9.43 18.51 -4.94
N ALA A 151 -10.06 18.57 -3.76
CA ALA A 151 -10.78 17.44 -3.17
C ALA A 151 -11.97 17.00 -4.03
N GLU A 152 -12.83 17.95 -4.43
CA GLU A 152 -13.98 17.68 -5.29
C GLU A 152 -13.54 17.05 -6.61
N LYS A 153 -12.52 17.64 -7.25
CA LYS A 153 -12.00 17.11 -8.52
C LYS A 153 -11.56 15.65 -8.39
N ALA A 154 -10.70 15.33 -7.42
CA ALA A 154 -10.18 13.97 -7.24
C ALA A 154 -11.28 12.96 -6.89
N LEU A 155 -12.23 13.34 -6.04
CA LEU A 155 -13.33 12.46 -5.63
C LEU A 155 -14.36 12.23 -6.75
N ILE A 156 -14.62 13.22 -7.60
CA ILE A 156 -15.50 13.05 -8.77
C ILE A 156 -14.82 12.20 -9.84
N GLU A 157 -13.55 12.46 -10.13
CA GLU A 157 -12.78 11.73 -11.16
C GLU A 157 -12.80 10.22 -10.87
N ILE A 158 -12.56 9.82 -9.62
CA ILE A 158 -12.59 8.40 -9.26
C ILE A 158 -14.00 7.78 -9.23
N LEU A 159 -15.03 8.57 -8.89
CA LEU A 159 -16.42 8.12 -9.00
C LEU A 159 -16.79 7.83 -10.46
N ASP A 160 -16.39 8.70 -11.38
CA ASP A 160 -16.65 8.55 -12.81
C ASP A 160 -15.90 7.33 -13.39
N ILE A 161 -14.65 7.10 -12.99
CA ILE A 161 -13.87 5.91 -13.36
C ILE A 161 -14.58 4.63 -12.91
N HIS A 162 -15.00 4.55 -11.65
CA HIS A 162 -15.72 3.38 -11.13
C HIS A 162 -17.08 3.19 -11.81
N ALA A 163 -17.83 4.27 -12.05
CA ALA A 163 -19.11 4.22 -12.76
C ALA A 163 -18.95 3.74 -14.21
N ALA A 164 -17.89 4.14 -14.90
CA ALA A 164 -17.58 3.68 -16.25
C ALA A 164 -17.20 2.19 -16.28
N ALA A 165 -16.44 1.72 -15.29
CA ALA A 165 -15.98 0.34 -15.22
C ALA A 165 -17.08 -0.66 -14.79
N TRP A 166 -17.92 -0.29 -13.82
CA TRP A 166 -18.84 -1.23 -13.15
C TRP A 166 -20.31 -0.80 -13.15
N GLY A 167 -20.60 0.41 -13.62
CA GLY A 167 -21.94 1.01 -13.59
C GLY A 167 -22.15 1.89 -12.35
N VAL A 168 -23.11 2.81 -12.46
CA VAL A 168 -23.56 3.63 -11.33
C VAL A 168 -24.15 2.73 -10.25
N ASP A 169 -23.87 3.03 -8.98
CA ASP A 169 -24.29 2.25 -7.81
C ASP A 169 -23.80 0.79 -7.83
N ASP A 170 -22.56 0.56 -8.27
CA ASP A 170 -22.01 -0.79 -8.33
C ASP A 170 -22.11 -1.54 -6.98
N THR A 171 -22.71 -2.73 -7.05
CA THR A 171 -22.88 -3.66 -5.93
C THR A 171 -21.95 -4.87 -6.02
N LYS A 172 -21.13 -4.96 -7.07
CA LYS A 172 -20.25 -6.10 -7.34
C LYS A 172 -18.89 -5.96 -6.65
N SER A 173 -18.36 -4.75 -6.54
CA SER A 173 -17.04 -4.50 -5.94
C SER A 173 -16.98 -4.71 -4.42
N PHE A 174 -18.12 -4.85 -3.75
CA PHE A 174 -18.23 -4.99 -2.28
C PHE A 174 -18.65 -6.40 -1.81
N LYS A 175 -18.49 -7.44 -2.65
CA LYS A 175 -18.84 -8.83 -2.31
C LYS A 175 -17.64 -9.72 -2.09
#